data_AF-A0A4U9YEQ6-F1
#
_entry.id   AF-A0A4U9YEQ6-F1
#
_cell.length_a   1.000
_cell.length_b   1.000
_cell.length_c   1.000
_cell.angle_alpha   90.00
_cell.angle_beta   90.00
_cell.angle_gamma   90.00
#
_symmetry.space_group_name_H-M   'P 1'
#
loop_
_entity.id
_entity.type
_entity.pdbx_description
1 polymer ?
#
loop_
_entity_poly.entity_id
_entity_poly.type
_entity_poly.pdbx_seq_one_letter_code
_entity_poly.pdbx_strand_id
1 'polypeptide(L)'
;MNRRKSSEVATISIFFAIMLLIHFISSFVFNIWPLPIKPTLVHIPVIVASVLYGPRIGSILGGLMGIISVITNTIILLPTSYLFSPFVDHGNIFSLVIAIVPRVLIGVTPYLCYKYLANKGGLIMSGIIGSLTNTIFVLSGIFIFFGRVFDGNIKALLAGIVSSNALAEMLISAIVVMAIVPTLSKIKK
;
A
#
# COMPACT_ATOMS: atom_id res chain seq x y z
N MET A 1 8.89 -29.54 -15.17
CA MET A 1 8.36 -28.20 -14.81
C MET A 1 7.88 -28.25 -13.36
N ASN A 2 8.47 -27.46 -12.46
CA ASN A 2 8.24 -27.58 -11.03
C ASN A 2 6.90 -26.94 -10.65
N ARG A 3 5.81 -27.73 -10.56
CA ARG A 3 4.41 -27.28 -10.47
C ARG A 3 4.16 -26.18 -9.42
N ARG A 4 4.93 -26.17 -8.32
CA ARG A 4 4.86 -25.13 -7.27
C ARG A 4 5.25 -23.74 -7.76
N LYS A 5 6.33 -23.61 -8.54
CA LYS A 5 6.81 -22.31 -9.05
C LYS A 5 5.83 -21.71 -10.06
N SER A 6 5.25 -22.53 -10.93
CA SER A 6 4.24 -22.08 -11.90
C SER A 6 2.97 -21.56 -11.22
N SER A 7 2.55 -22.18 -10.11
CA SER A 7 1.38 -21.73 -9.35
C SER A 7 1.62 -20.40 -8.61
N GLU A 8 2.81 -20.18 -8.05
CA GLU A 8 3.15 -18.91 -7.38
C GLU A 8 3.13 -17.73 -8.34
N VAL A 9 3.68 -17.90 -9.55
CA VAL A 9 3.66 -16.87 -10.58
C VAL A 9 2.23 -16.52 -10.99
N ALA A 10 1.36 -17.52 -11.17
CA ALA A 10 -0.05 -17.29 -11.48
C ALA A 10 -0.76 -16.50 -10.37
N THR A 11 -0.51 -16.83 -9.09
CA THR A 11 -1.06 -16.07 -7.96
C THR A 11 -0.58 -14.63 -7.96
N ILE A 12 0.71 -14.39 -8.14
CA ILE A 12 1.27 -13.03 -8.22
C ILE A 12 0.59 -12.25 -9.36
N SER A 13 0.46 -12.85 -10.53
CA SER A 13 -0.19 -12.21 -11.69
C SER A 13 -1.65 -11.86 -11.44
N ILE A 14 -2.43 -12.74 -10.81
CA ILE A 14 -3.84 -12.49 -10.50
C ILE A 14 -3.96 -11.32 -9.51
N PHE A 15 -3.21 -11.34 -8.41
CA PHE A 15 -3.23 -10.25 -7.43
C PHE A 15 -2.74 -8.93 -8.05
N PHE A 16 -1.72 -8.98 -8.90
CA PHE A 16 -1.22 -7.81 -9.60
C PHE A 16 -2.25 -7.23 -10.58
N ALA A 17 -2.97 -8.08 -11.32
CA ALA A 17 -4.07 -7.64 -12.19
C ALA A 17 -5.20 -6.98 -11.39
N ILE A 18 -5.59 -7.56 -10.25
CA ILE A 18 -6.58 -6.96 -9.35
C ILE A 18 -6.09 -5.61 -8.82
N MET A 19 -4.80 -5.50 -8.44
CA MET A 19 -4.22 -4.24 -7.99
C MET A 19 -4.28 -3.16 -9.07
N LEU A 20 -3.93 -3.49 -10.32
CA LEU A 20 -4.02 -2.56 -11.45
C LEU A 20 -5.46 -2.10 -11.69
N LEU A 21 -6.41 -3.02 -11.62
CA LEU A 21 -7.84 -2.72 -11.79
C LEU A 21 -8.32 -1.77 -10.68
N ILE A 22 -8.00 -2.07 -9.41
CA ILE A 22 -8.35 -1.18 -8.28
C ILE A 22 -7.67 0.18 -8.44
N HIS A 23 -6.40 0.22 -8.86
CA HIS A 23 -5.67 1.46 -9.08
C HIS A 23 -6.35 2.34 -10.15
N PHE A 24 -6.74 1.73 -11.27
CA PHE A 24 -7.39 2.45 -12.36
C PHE A 24 -8.79 2.96 -11.97
N ILE A 25 -9.63 2.10 -11.38
CA ILE A 25 -10.97 2.48 -10.92
C ILE A 25 -10.89 3.58 -9.86
N SER A 26 -10.02 3.42 -8.86
CA SER A 26 -9.86 4.43 -7.80
C SER A 26 -9.39 5.76 -8.41
N SER A 27 -8.43 5.71 -9.34
CA SER A 27 -7.93 6.91 -10.01
C SER A 27 -9.03 7.62 -10.82
N PHE A 28 -9.94 6.88 -11.45
CA PHE A 28 -11.07 7.43 -12.19
C PHE A 28 -12.12 8.05 -11.25
N VAL A 29 -12.55 7.31 -10.22
CA VAL A 29 -13.59 7.74 -9.28
C VAL A 29 -13.14 8.97 -8.48
N PHE A 30 -11.91 8.98 -7.96
CA PHE A 30 -11.38 10.10 -7.18
C PHE A 30 -10.87 11.27 -8.03
N ASN A 31 -10.95 11.17 -9.36
CA ASN A 31 -10.79 12.34 -10.24
C ASN A 31 -12.13 13.07 -10.41
N ILE A 32 -13.25 12.33 -10.36
CA ILE A 32 -14.60 12.89 -10.49
C ILE A 32 -15.14 13.42 -9.15
N TRP A 33 -14.77 12.80 -8.03
CA TRP A 33 -15.17 13.25 -6.69
C TRP A 33 -14.01 13.96 -5.97
N PRO A 34 -14.13 15.26 -5.64
CA PRO A 34 -13.06 16.00 -4.99
C PRO A 34 -13.02 15.64 -3.50
N LEU A 35 -12.44 14.49 -3.18
CA LEU A 35 -11.98 14.23 -1.81
C LEU A 35 -10.66 14.98 -1.58
N PRO A 36 -10.45 15.56 -0.39
CA PRO A 36 -9.22 16.26 -0.07
C PRO A 36 -7.97 15.38 -0.26
N ILE A 37 -8.08 14.06 -0.07
CA ILE A 37 -7.10 13.09 -0.61
C ILE A 37 -7.76 11.77 -1.00
N LYS A 38 -7.10 11.07 -1.92
CA LYS A 38 -7.54 9.83 -2.54
C LYS A 38 -7.18 8.63 -1.65
N PRO A 39 -8.15 7.87 -1.11
CA PRO A 39 -7.88 6.63 -0.38
C PRO A 39 -7.13 5.63 -1.26
N THR A 40 -6.03 5.08 -0.73
CA THR A 40 -5.17 4.15 -1.47
C THR A 40 -5.62 2.70 -1.31
N LEU A 41 -6.76 2.30 -1.87
CA LEU A 41 -7.26 0.91 -1.73
C LEU A 41 -6.36 -0.19 -2.33
N VAL A 42 -5.32 0.20 -3.07
CA VAL A 42 -4.38 -0.68 -3.78
C VAL A 42 -3.52 -1.52 -2.82
N HIS A 43 -3.35 -1.12 -1.56
CA HIS A 43 -2.59 -1.92 -0.59
C HIS A 43 -3.37 -3.12 -0.04
N ILE A 44 -4.70 -3.15 -0.16
CA ILE A 44 -5.53 -4.23 0.39
C ILE A 44 -5.21 -5.59 -0.25
N PRO A 45 -5.14 -5.74 -1.59
CA PRO A 45 -4.71 -7.00 -2.22
C PRO A 45 -3.33 -7.46 -1.75
N VAL A 46 -2.40 -6.53 -1.48
CA VAL A 46 -1.05 -6.85 -0.98
C VAL A 46 -1.12 -7.44 0.43
N ILE A 47 -1.93 -6.84 1.32
CA ILE A 47 -2.16 -7.36 2.68
C ILE A 47 -2.78 -8.76 2.61
N VAL A 48 -3.83 -8.94 1.80
CA VAL A 48 -4.51 -10.23 1.64
C VAL A 48 -3.54 -11.29 1.12
N ALA A 49 -2.73 -10.97 0.10
CA ALA A 49 -1.74 -11.89 -0.44
C ALA A 49 -0.63 -12.23 0.56
N SER A 50 -0.18 -11.23 1.34
CA SER A 50 0.80 -11.39 2.43
C SER A 50 0.32 -12.39 3.47
N VAL A 51 -0.92 -12.23 3.95
CA VAL A 51 -1.52 -13.11 4.97
C VAL A 51 -1.76 -14.53 4.43
N LEU A 52 -2.22 -14.67 3.19
CA LEU A 52 -2.59 -15.97 2.61
C LEU A 52 -1.40 -16.78 2.08
N TYR A 53 -0.46 -16.14 1.40
CA TYR A 53 0.62 -16.80 0.66
C TYR A 53 2.00 -16.54 1.26
N GLY A 54 2.09 -15.66 2.25
CA GLY A 54 3.29 -15.38 3.01
C GLY A 54 4.02 -14.11 2.58
N PRO A 55 5.10 -13.76 3.30
CA PRO A 55 5.74 -12.46 3.21
C PRO A 55 6.50 -12.28 1.90
N ARG A 56 6.94 -13.37 1.26
CA ARG A 56 7.63 -13.31 -0.05
C ARG A 56 6.71 -12.78 -1.15
N ILE A 57 5.52 -13.39 -1.30
CA ILE A 57 4.54 -12.98 -2.30
C ILE A 57 4.01 -11.58 -1.98
N GLY A 58 3.71 -11.32 -0.69
CA GLY A 58 3.32 -9.97 -0.24
C GLY A 58 4.37 -8.91 -0.58
N SER A 59 5.64 -9.16 -0.32
CA SER A 59 6.73 -8.21 -0.60
C SER A 59 6.90 -7.93 -2.08
N ILE A 60 6.76 -8.96 -2.94
CA ILE A 60 6.83 -8.80 -4.40
C ILE A 60 5.69 -7.91 -4.89
N LEU A 61 4.46 -8.20 -4.46
CA LEU A 61 3.29 -7.39 -4.80
C LEU A 61 3.41 -5.96 -4.26
N GLY A 62 3.95 -5.79 -3.05
CA GLY A 62 4.29 -4.49 -2.49
C GLY A 62 5.32 -3.73 -3.34
N GLY A 63 6.40 -4.38 -3.78
CA GLY A 63 7.36 -3.78 -4.70
C GLY A 63 6.73 -3.35 -6.01
N LEU A 64 5.88 -4.20 -6.60
CA LEU A 64 5.11 -3.88 -7.82
C LEU A 64 4.17 -2.69 -7.61
N MET A 65 3.52 -2.60 -6.44
CA MET A 65 2.73 -1.41 -6.05
C MET A 65 3.60 -0.15 -6.00
N GLY A 66 4.82 -0.25 -5.45
CA GLY A 66 5.78 0.85 -5.42
C GLY A 66 6.17 1.32 -6.82
N ILE A 67 6.41 0.39 -7.74
CA ILE A 67 6.71 0.70 -9.15
C ILE A 67 5.53 1.42 -9.81
N ILE A 68 4.30 0.92 -9.63
CA ILE A 68 3.08 1.60 -10.10
C ILE A 68 3.03 3.02 -9.54
N SER A 69 3.28 3.19 -8.24
CA SER A 69 3.29 4.52 -7.61
C SER A 69 4.29 5.47 -8.26
N VAL A 70 5.51 5.03 -8.56
CA VAL A 70 6.54 5.86 -9.22
C VAL A 70 6.10 6.23 -10.63
N ILE A 71 5.63 5.27 -11.42
CA ILE A 71 5.18 5.49 -12.80
C ILE A 71 4.01 6.48 -12.81
N THR A 72 2.99 6.26 -12.00
CA THR A 72 1.81 7.13 -11.94
C THR A 72 2.17 8.54 -11.50
N ASN A 73 3.05 8.72 -10.51
CA ASN A 73 3.46 10.07 -10.08
C ASN A 73 4.43 10.76 -11.06
N THR A 74 5.03 10.01 -11.99
CA THR A 74 5.84 10.58 -13.08
C THR A 74 4.98 11.07 -14.23
N ILE A 75 3.91 10.33 -14.57
CA ILE A 75 3.02 10.65 -15.69
C ILE A 75 1.94 11.66 -15.27
N ILE A 76 1.34 11.47 -14.10
CA ILE A 76 0.31 12.34 -13.55
C ILE A 76 0.98 13.25 -12.52
N LEU A 77 1.18 14.50 -12.91
CA LEU A 77 1.81 15.51 -12.07
C LEU A 77 0.77 16.09 -11.10
N LEU A 78 0.91 15.73 -9.83
CA LEU A 78 0.23 16.35 -8.71
C LEU A 78 1.23 17.19 -7.91
N PRO A 79 0.77 18.16 -7.09
CA PRO A 79 1.64 18.94 -6.22
C PRO A 79 2.48 18.10 -5.26
N THR A 80 2.12 16.83 -5.01
CA THR A 80 2.83 15.89 -4.14
C THR A 80 3.68 14.86 -4.91
N SER A 81 3.70 14.90 -6.24
CA SER A 81 4.37 13.88 -7.07
C SER A 81 5.88 13.79 -6.83
N TYR A 82 6.55 14.90 -6.49
CA TYR A 82 7.99 14.92 -6.19
C TYR A 82 8.38 14.07 -4.97
N LEU A 83 7.44 13.79 -4.06
CA LEU A 83 7.68 12.94 -2.88
C LEU A 83 7.76 11.45 -3.24
N PHE A 84 7.22 11.06 -4.40
CA PHE A 84 7.07 9.67 -4.81
C PHE A 84 7.72 9.33 -6.16
N SER A 85 8.20 10.33 -6.90
CA SER A 85 8.98 10.13 -8.12
C SER A 85 10.23 11.02 -8.14
N PRO A 86 11.41 10.48 -8.48
CA PRO A 86 12.62 11.26 -8.68
C PRO A 86 12.64 12.01 -10.02
N PHE A 87 11.71 11.72 -10.93
CA PHE A 87 11.72 12.22 -12.31
C PHE A 87 10.92 13.52 -12.51
N VAL A 88 10.44 14.11 -11.43
CA VAL A 88 9.67 15.36 -11.41
C VAL A 88 10.53 16.47 -10.82
N ASP A 89 10.25 17.73 -11.15
CA ASP A 89 10.92 18.88 -10.55
C ASP A 89 10.92 18.79 -9.01
N HIS A 90 12.11 18.96 -8.41
CA HIS A 90 12.41 18.76 -6.98
C HIS A 90 12.37 17.31 -6.46
N GLY A 91 12.21 16.31 -7.33
CA GLY A 91 12.34 14.89 -7.00
C GLY A 91 13.77 14.50 -6.62
N ASN A 92 13.92 13.56 -5.68
CA ASN A 92 15.21 13.05 -5.24
C ASN A 92 15.20 11.51 -5.26
N ILE A 93 16.37 10.87 -5.23
CA ILE A 93 16.50 9.41 -5.07
C ILE A 93 15.78 8.93 -3.79
N PHE A 94 15.73 9.78 -2.75
CA PHE A 94 14.95 9.50 -1.54
C PHE A 94 13.44 9.37 -1.80
N SER A 95 12.89 10.02 -2.83
CA SER A 95 11.49 9.83 -3.26
C SER A 95 11.22 8.39 -3.70
N LEU A 96 12.19 7.75 -4.35
CA LEU A 96 12.10 6.34 -4.74
C LEU A 96 12.09 5.42 -3.51
N VAL A 97 12.91 5.74 -2.51
CA VAL A 97 12.94 5.01 -1.23
C VAL A 97 11.59 5.12 -0.54
N ILE A 98 11.01 6.32 -0.46
CA ILE A 98 9.69 6.55 0.12
C ILE A 98 8.61 5.82 -0.67
N ALA A 99 8.71 5.74 -2.00
CA ALA A 99 7.72 5.05 -2.84
C ALA A 99 7.78 3.53 -2.75
N ILE A 100 8.97 2.93 -2.58
CA ILE A 100 9.15 1.47 -2.65
C ILE A 100 9.21 0.83 -1.25
N VAL A 101 10.02 1.36 -0.33
CA VAL A 101 10.31 0.70 0.96
C VAL A 101 9.04 0.47 1.79
N PRO A 102 8.17 1.47 2.03
CA PRO A 102 6.94 1.24 2.77
C PRO A 102 6.05 0.19 2.12
N ARG A 103 6.01 0.13 0.78
CA ARG A 103 5.12 -0.78 0.05
C ARG A 103 5.61 -2.23 0.16
N VAL A 104 6.91 -2.45 0.11
CA VAL A 104 7.50 -3.77 0.40
C VAL A 104 7.21 -4.18 1.85
N LEU A 105 7.29 -3.25 2.81
CA LEU A 105 7.01 -3.53 4.23
C LEU A 105 5.55 -3.92 4.47
N ILE A 106 4.57 -3.36 3.76
CA ILE A 106 3.17 -3.80 3.80
C ILE A 106 3.05 -5.28 3.37
N GLY A 107 3.97 -5.77 2.55
CA GLY A 107 4.04 -7.18 2.20
C GLY A 107 4.51 -8.11 3.35
N VAL A 108 5.14 -7.56 4.38
CA VAL A 108 5.78 -8.32 5.47
C VAL A 108 5.04 -8.15 6.80
N THR A 109 4.71 -6.91 7.17
CA THR A 109 4.16 -6.60 8.50
C THR A 109 2.82 -7.29 8.79
N PRO A 110 1.85 -7.40 7.87
CA PRO A 110 0.59 -8.08 8.14
C PRO A 110 0.78 -9.58 8.33
N TYR A 111 1.65 -10.20 7.54
CA TYR A 111 1.98 -11.62 7.70
C TYR A 111 2.54 -11.93 9.08
N LEU A 112 3.45 -11.10 9.59
CA LEU A 112 4.00 -11.28 10.93
C LEU A 112 2.89 -11.19 11.98
N CYS A 113 1.98 -10.23 11.86
CA CYS A 113 0.86 -10.07 12.80
C CYS A 113 -0.05 -11.29 12.81
N TYR A 114 -0.42 -11.79 11.62
CA TYR A 114 -1.23 -12.99 11.52
C TYR A 114 -0.51 -14.25 12.03
N LYS A 115 0.81 -14.35 11.81
CA LYS A 115 1.62 -15.47 12.28
C LYS A 115 1.61 -15.59 13.81
N TYR A 116 1.67 -14.47 14.53
CA TYR A 116 1.63 -14.45 16.00
C TYR A 116 0.22 -14.53 16.56
N LEU A 117 -0.79 -14.10 15.80
CA LEU A 117 -2.19 -14.08 16.22
C LEU A 117 -3.06 -14.79 15.19
N ALA A 118 -3.02 -16.12 15.15
CA ALA A 118 -3.74 -16.94 14.16
C ALA A 118 -5.26 -17.07 14.47
N ASN A 119 -5.93 -15.97 14.80
CA ASN A 119 -7.37 -15.91 15.08
C ASN A 119 -8.04 -14.80 14.26
N LYS A 120 -9.37 -14.64 14.41
CA LYS A 120 -10.13 -13.56 13.74
C LYS A 120 -9.58 -12.18 14.09
N GLY A 121 -9.14 -11.98 15.33
CA GLY A 121 -8.49 -10.75 15.79
C GLY A 121 -7.21 -10.44 15.03
N GLY A 122 -6.38 -11.45 14.72
CA GLY A 122 -5.17 -11.28 13.94
C GLY A 122 -5.41 -10.89 12.49
N LEU A 123 -6.53 -11.28 11.88
CA LEU A 123 -6.91 -10.80 10.55
C LEU A 123 -7.23 -9.30 10.57
N ILE A 124 -8.01 -8.86 11.55
CA ILE A 124 -8.33 -7.44 11.78
C ILE A 124 -7.03 -6.66 12.01
N MET A 125 -6.19 -7.14 12.93
CA MET A 125 -4.90 -6.51 13.24
C MET A 125 -3.95 -6.49 12.03
N SER A 126 -3.98 -7.50 11.16
CA SER A 126 -3.18 -7.52 9.94
C SER A 126 -3.62 -6.44 8.95
N GLY A 127 -4.93 -6.24 8.79
CA GLY A 127 -5.47 -5.13 7.99
C GLY A 127 -5.10 -3.76 8.57
N ILE A 128 -5.23 -3.60 9.88
CA ILE A 128 -4.86 -2.37 10.60
C ILE A 128 -3.38 -2.06 10.44
N ILE A 129 -2.51 -3.01 10.79
CA ILE A 129 -1.07 -2.83 10.80
C ILE A 129 -0.53 -2.66 9.37
N GLY A 130 -1.10 -3.36 8.39
CA GLY A 130 -0.75 -3.16 6.98
C GLY A 130 -1.02 -1.75 6.50
N SER A 131 -2.20 -1.20 6.77
CA SER A 131 -2.54 0.18 6.42
C SER A 131 -1.66 1.19 7.16
N LEU A 132 -1.51 1.04 8.48
CA LEU A 132 -0.67 1.92 9.30
C LEU A 132 0.80 1.90 8.90
N THR A 133 1.33 0.74 8.48
CA THR A 133 2.71 0.62 7.99
C THR A 133 2.93 1.54 6.79
N ASN A 134 1.97 1.63 5.87
CA ASN A 134 2.09 2.56 4.74
C ASN A 134 2.17 4.00 5.24
N THR A 135 1.17 4.42 6.01
CA THR A 135 1.03 5.78 6.50
C THR A 135 2.25 6.23 7.30
N ILE A 136 2.65 5.45 8.30
CA ILE A 136 3.73 5.81 9.24
C ILE A 136 5.06 5.89 8.50
N PHE A 137 5.41 4.89 7.69
CA PHE A 137 6.70 4.88 7.00
C PHE A 137 6.77 5.93 5.88
N VAL A 138 5.65 6.17 5.17
CA VAL A 138 5.60 7.25 4.17
C VAL A 138 5.78 8.61 4.84
N LEU A 139 5.00 8.90 5.88
CA LEU A 139 5.12 10.17 6.60
C LEU A 139 6.50 10.34 7.20
N SER A 140 7.02 9.33 7.90
CA SER A 140 8.35 9.37 8.51
C SER A 140 9.43 9.62 7.46
N GLY A 141 9.34 8.95 6.31
CA GLY A 141 10.25 9.19 5.19
C GLY A 141 10.17 10.62 4.66
N ILE A 142 8.96 11.16 4.50
CA ILE A 142 8.77 12.56 4.08
C ILE A 142 9.36 13.53 5.10
N PHE A 143 9.12 13.33 6.41
CA PHE A 143 9.64 14.21 7.45
C PHE A 143 11.17 14.18 7.55
N ILE A 144 11.79 13.01 7.40
CA ILE A 144 13.25 12.85 7.49
C ILE A 144 13.94 13.42 6.25
N PHE A 145 13.46 13.08 5.04
CA PHE A 145 14.16 13.41 3.80
C PHE A 145 13.74 14.75 3.19
N PHE A 146 12.50 15.19 3.40
CA PHE A 146 11.95 16.43 2.83
C PHE A 146 11.57 17.47 3.89
N GLY A 147 11.88 17.23 5.17
CA GLY A 147 11.53 18.11 6.28
C GLY A 147 12.05 19.55 6.18
N ARG A 148 13.06 19.82 5.34
CA ARG A 148 13.58 21.18 5.07
C ARG A 148 12.78 21.96 4.03
N VAL A 149 12.01 21.28 3.17
CA VAL A 149 11.22 21.88 2.09
C VAL A 149 9.84 22.35 2.59
N PHE A 150 9.39 21.81 3.72
CA PHE A 150 8.09 22.15 4.31
C PHE A 150 8.24 23.14 5.46
N ASP A 151 7.88 24.40 5.20
CA ASP A 151 7.57 25.36 6.25
C ASP A 151 6.39 24.86 7.11
N GLY A 152 6.38 25.20 8.39
CA GLY A 152 5.58 24.54 9.44
C GLY A 152 4.08 24.35 9.13
N ASN A 153 3.48 25.23 8.32
CA ASN A 153 2.08 25.13 7.91
C ASN A 153 1.79 23.93 6.98
N ILE A 154 2.72 23.59 6.08
CA ILE A 154 2.53 22.46 5.15
C ILE A 154 2.71 21.13 5.88
N LYS A 155 3.58 21.09 6.90
CA LYS A 155 3.74 19.91 7.79
C LYS A 155 2.45 19.61 8.55
N ALA A 156 1.82 20.63 9.15
CA ALA A 156 0.57 20.49 9.88
C ALA A 156 -0.57 20.07 8.94
N LEU A 157 -0.64 20.67 7.75
CA LEU A 157 -1.62 20.31 6.73
C LEU A 157 -1.47 18.85 6.30
N LEU A 158 -0.26 18.41 5.93
CA LEU A 158 0.03 17.02 5.52
C LEU A 158 -0.26 16.02 6.65
N ALA A 159 0.11 16.34 7.89
CA ALA A 159 -0.17 15.49 9.04
C ALA A 159 -1.68 15.31 9.26
N GLY A 160 -2.45 16.41 9.23
CA GLY A 160 -3.91 16.38 9.38
C GLY A 160 -4.58 15.57 8.28
N ILE A 161 -4.26 15.89 7.03
CA ILE A 161 -4.69 15.20 5.81
C ILE A 161 -4.43 13.69 5.87
N VAL A 162 -3.20 13.30 6.21
CA VAL A 162 -2.84 11.88 6.21
C VAL A 162 -3.47 11.15 7.39
N SER A 163 -3.61 11.80 8.55
CA SER A 163 -4.26 11.18 9.73
C SER A 163 -5.72 10.82 9.49
N SER A 164 -6.50 11.69 8.83
CA SER A 164 -7.92 11.43 8.57
C SER A 164 -8.12 10.28 7.56
N ASN A 165 -7.29 10.21 6.52
CA ASN A 165 -7.37 9.13 5.54
C ASN A 165 -6.86 7.80 6.08
N ALA A 166 -5.78 7.83 6.88
CA ALA A 166 -5.24 6.64 7.50
C ALA A 166 -6.29 5.93 8.35
N LEU A 167 -7.14 6.68 9.05
CA LEU A 167 -8.21 6.09 9.85
C LEU A 167 -9.24 5.36 8.98
N ALA A 168 -9.66 5.97 7.87
CA ALA A 168 -10.58 5.35 6.92
C ALA A 168 -9.96 4.11 6.23
N GLU A 169 -8.73 4.24 5.72
CA GLU A 169 -7.99 3.13 5.09
C GLU A 169 -7.78 1.95 6.05
N MET A 170 -7.48 2.24 7.31
CA MET A 170 -7.29 1.24 8.37
C MET A 170 -8.57 0.45 8.63
N LEU A 171 -9.71 1.15 8.79
CA LEU A 171 -11.00 0.50 9.03
C LEU A 171 -11.44 -0.34 7.83
N ILE A 172 -11.34 0.20 6.62
CA ILE A 172 -11.68 -0.52 5.38
C ILE A 172 -10.79 -1.75 5.23
N SER A 173 -9.48 -1.61 5.41
CA SER A 173 -8.53 -2.73 5.31
C SER A 173 -8.82 -3.82 6.33
N ALA A 174 -9.12 -3.45 7.58
CA ALA A 174 -9.45 -4.41 8.63
C ALA A 174 -10.70 -5.25 8.28
N ILE A 175 -11.77 -4.58 7.84
CA ILE A 175 -13.03 -5.23 7.47
C ILE A 175 -12.82 -6.14 6.25
N VAL A 176 -12.17 -5.63 5.20
CA VAL A 176 -11.97 -6.37 3.95
C VAL A 176 -11.07 -7.59 4.17
N VAL A 177 -9.98 -7.45 4.92
CA VAL A 177 -9.08 -8.58 5.24
C VAL A 177 -9.81 -9.64 6.06
N MET A 178 -10.60 -9.24 7.06
CA MET A 178 -11.39 -10.17 7.86
C MET A 178 -12.44 -10.92 7.03
N ALA A 179 -13.07 -10.28 6.04
CA ALA A 179 -14.09 -10.90 5.19
C ALA A 179 -13.48 -11.82 4.11
N ILE A 180 -12.41 -11.38 3.47
CA ILE A 180 -11.86 -12.03 2.28
C ILE A 180 -10.91 -13.18 2.63
N VAL A 181 -10.03 -13.01 3.63
CA VAL A 181 -8.99 -14.01 3.94
C VAL A 181 -9.57 -15.37 4.32
N PRO A 182 -10.59 -15.50 5.19
CA PRO A 182 -11.16 -16.80 5.53
C PRO A 182 -11.75 -17.50 4.30
N THR A 183 -12.42 -16.74 3.42
CA THR A 183 -13.06 -17.25 2.21
C THR A 183 -12.02 -17.77 1.22
N LEU A 184 -10.99 -16.99 0.93
CA LEU A 184 -9.88 -17.40 0.06
C LEU A 184 -9.05 -18.55 0.65
N SER A 185 -8.91 -18.61 1.98
CA SER A 185 -8.16 -19.69 2.64
C SER A 185 -8.81 -21.07 2.44
N LYS A 186 -10.14 -21.12 2.29
CA LYS A 186 -10.88 -22.36 1.99
C LYS A 186 -10.67 -22.81 0.54
N ILE A 187 -10.53 -21.87 -0.39
CA ILE A 187 -10.34 -22.12 -1.82
C ILE A 187 -8.89 -22.55 -2.12
N LYS A 188 -7.93 -22.16 -1.27
CA LYS A 188 -6.52 -22.54 -1.39
C LYS A 188 -6.25 -24.04 -1.10
N LYS A 189 -7.15 -24.72 -0.38
CA LYS A 189 -7.04 -26.16 -0.10
C LYS A 189 -7.26 -26.98 -1.37
#